data_AF-A0A7V4KRG0-F1
#
_entry.id   AF-A0A7V4KRG0-F1
#
_cell.length_a   1.000
_cell.length_b   1.000
_cell.length_c   1.000
_cell.angle_alpha   90.00
_cell.angle_beta   90.00
_cell.angle_gamma   90.00
#
_symmetry.space_group_name_H-M   'P 1'
#
loop_
_entity.id
_entity.type
_entity.pdbx_description
1 polymer ?
#
loop_
_entity_poly.entity_id
_entity_poly.type
_entity_poly.pdbx_seq_one_letter_code
_entity_poly.pdbx_strand_id
1 'polypeptide(L)'
;MAPPAENRGVDGGTPEGVPNSGRIARRARPPPPCRAGCNFRIPRGRGPASRRGLISRQQTSASARRRAGPNWLRIRGARLHNLDGVDADIPLDALTVVTGVSGSGKSTLVHDVLYRQLEARLHGGHSAKAHLGEAVGTVAAFTGWELLQDVVLIDQEPIGRSPRSNPVTYVKAFDEVRELFAAQPLARQRGYTAATFSFNLAGGRCDTCEGAGWQQVEMVFLADVFVPCESCGGSRFRREVLEVTIGGVSVHDVLQWTVDEAIRRFRHQPRLGAALWQLQQVGLGYLRLGQPATTLSGGEAQRLKIARELLAANRRQGRKLYILDEPTTGLHLDDVRVLIRVLDRLVDAGHTVLVIEHHLDVIKRADWIVDLGPDAGPAGGRVVAQGTPEAVARVAGSHTGRHLAPVLAESLAAAG
;
A
#
# COMPACT_ATOMS: atom_id res chain seq x y z
N MET A 1 -31.77 20.32 60.56
CA MET A 1 -30.96 20.05 61.76
C MET A 1 -29.49 20.08 61.35
N ALA A 2 -28.76 21.10 61.79
CA ALA A 2 -27.30 21.12 61.88
C ALA A 2 -26.90 20.54 63.28
N PRO A 3 -25.62 20.29 63.67
CA PRO A 3 -24.39 20.81 63.07
C PRO A 3 -23.20 19.77 63.09
N PRO A 4 -21.88 20.11 63.20
CA PRO A 4 -20.84 19.63 62.27
C PRO A 4 -19.62 18.96 62.97
N ALA A 5 -18.59 18.53 62.22
CA ALA A 5 -17.19 18.42 62.68
C ALA A 5 -16.28 18.23 61.44
N GLU A 6 -15.53 19.24 61.01
CA GLU A 6 -14.23 19.74 61.50
C GLU A 6 -13.02 19.12 60.80
N ASN A 7 -12.26 20.05 60.22
CA ASN A 7 -11.02 19.91 59.48
C ASN A 7 -9.86 19.63 60.45
N ARG A 8 -9.00 18.65 60.15
CA ARG A 8 -7.61 18.62 60.64
C ARG A 8 -6.70 18.22 59.48
N GLY A 9 -5.89 19.18 59.03
CA GLY A 9 -4.76 18.92 58.16
C GLY A 9 -3.60 18.30 58.95
N VAL A 10 -2.77 17.53 58.26
CA VAL A 10 -1.36 17.30 58.62
C VAL A 10 -0.53 17.15 57.35
N ASP A 11 0.40 18.09 57.22
CA ASP A 11 1.71 18.14 56.57
C ASP A 11 2.25 16.94 55.76
N GLY A 12 2.70 17.28 54.55
CA GLY A 12 4.10 17.22 54.13
C GLY A 12 4.94 16.01 54.54
N GLY A 13 5.07 15.05 53.63
CA GLY A 13 6.07 13.99 53.70
C GLY A 13 6.52 13.56 52.30
N THR A 14 7.70 14.02 51.90
CA THR A 14 8.49 13.47 50.79
C THR A 14 8.80 11.99 51.00
N PRO A 15 8.65 11.10 50.01
CA PRO A 15 9.23 9.77 50.09
C PRO A 15 10.65 9.78 49.51
N GLU A 16 11.64 9.77 50.41
CA GLU A 16 13.00 9.33 50.12
C GLU A 16 13.03 7.84 49.75
N GLY A 17 13.85 7.52 48.74
CA GLY A 17 14.81 6.42 48.78
C GLY A 17 14.29 5.00 48.98
N VAL A 18 14.00 4.31 47.87
CA VAL A 18 14.05 2.83 47.81
C VAL A 18 15.43 2.41 47.27
N PRO A 19 16.26 1.68 48.04
CA PRO A 19 17.39 0.95 47.48
C PRO A 19 16.97 -0.51 47.21
N ASN A 20 17.20 -1.05 46.01
CA ASN A 20 17.89 -2.34 45.93
C ASN A 20 18.31 -2.82 44.54
N SER A 21 19.57 -3.22 44.49
CA SER A 21 20.15 -4.39 43.79
C SER A 21 19.86 -4.57 42.30
N GLY A 22 20.88 -4.22 41.50
CA GLY A 22 21.07 -4.74 40.17
C GLY A 22 21.24 -6.27 40.15
N ARG A 23 20.43 -6.94 39.33
CA ARG A 23 20.72 -8.27 38.81
C ARG A 23 21.09 -8.14 37.34
N ILE A 24 22.38 -8.24 37.08
CA ILE A 24 22.97 -8.39 35.75
C ILE A 24 22.54 -9.77 35.22
N ALA A 25 21.61 -9.80 34.27
CA ALA A 25 21.26 -11.01 33.52
C ALA A 25 22.45 -11.39 32.62
N ARG A 26 23.07 -12.53 32.93
CA ARG A 26 24.18 -13.11 32.17
C ARG A 26 23.70 -13.50 30.77
N ARG A 27 24.40 -13.00 29.73
CA ARG A 27 24.20 -13.37 28.32
C ARG A 27 24.40 -14.89 28.13
N ALA A 28 23.38 -15.58 27.65
CA ALA A 28 23.48 -16.96 27.20
C ALA A 28 24.32 -17.04 25.90
N ARG A 29 25.23 -18.02 25.83
CA ARG A 29 26.06 -18.31 24.64
C ARG A 29 25.21 -18.94 23.53
N PRO A 30 25.51 -18.66 22.24
CA PRO A 30 24.81 -19.30 21.13
C PRO A 30 25.21 -20.79 20.98
N PRO A 31 24.31 -21.66 20.49
CA PRO A 31 24.62 -23.06 20.22
C PRO A 31 25.50 -23.23 18.96
N PRO A 32 26.23 -24.37 18.84
CA PRO A 32 27.13 -24.63 17.72
C PRO A 32 26.37 -24.92 16.41
N PRO A 33 26.99 -24.67 15.23
CA PRO A 33 26.34 -24.94 13.94
C PRO A 33 26.30 -26.44 13.62
N CYS A 34 25.11 -26.94 13.25
CA CYS A 34 24.93 -28.28 12.69
C CYS A 34 25.44 -28.37 11.24
N ARG A 35 26.00 -29.54 10.91
CA ARG A 35 26.65 -29.89 9.65
C ARG A 35 25.66 -30.07 8.49
N ALA A 36 26.11 -29.57 7.34
CA ALA A 36 25.74 -29.75 5.92
C ALA A 36 24.60 -30.70 5.51
N GLY A 37 23.78 -30.24 4.54
CA GLY A 37 23.03 -31.13 3.66
C GLY A 37 21.82 -30.56 2.90
N CYS A 38 21.89 -29.39 2.26
CA CYS A 38 20.86 -28.96 1.28
C CYS A 38 21.49 -28.12 0.14
N ASN A 39 21.56 -28.70 -1.06
CA ASN A 39 21.99 -28.01 -2.28
C ASN A 39 20.80 -27.26 -2.91
N PHE A 40 20.68 -25.96 -2.62
CA PHE A 40 19.89 -25.04 -3.43
C PHE A 40 20.71 -23.75 -3.66
N ARG A 41 21.08 -23.49 -4.92
CA ARG A 41 21.87 -22.31 -5.31
C ARG A 41 20.99 -21.06 -5.36
N ILE A 42 21.08 -20.23 -4.33
CA ILE A 42 20.74 -18.81 -4.41
C ILE A 42 21.80 -18.13 -5.30
N PRO A 43 21.45 -17.28 -6.28
CA PRO A 43 22.44 -16.57 -7.09
C PRO A 43 23.35 -15.75 -6.18
N ARG A 44 24.67 -16.02 -6.25
CA ARG A 44 25.70 -15.35 -5.44
C ARG A 44 25.79 -13.88 -5.82
N GLY A 45 25.09 -13.01 -5.08
CA GLY A 45 25.48 -11.61 -4.93
C GLY A 45 26.79 -11.55 -4.15
N ARG A 46 27.80 -10.87 -4.70
CA ARG A 46 29.10 -10.66 -4.04
C ARG A 46 28.91 -9.99 -2.67
N GLY A 47 29.57 -10.53 -1.65
CA GLY A 47 29.63 -9.96 -0.30
C GLY A 47 30.39 -8.62 -0.23
N PRO A 48 30.32 -7.95 0.93
CA PRO A 48 30.46 -6.49 1.02
C PRO A 48 31.92 -6.05 1.06
N ALA A 49 32.31 -5.22 0.10
CA ALA A 49 33.49 -4.38 0.23
C ALA A 49 33.12 -3.10 1.01
N SER A 50 33.95 -2.79 2.01
CA SER A 50 34.09 -1.54 2.77
C SER A 50 33.11 -0.40 2.51
N ARG A 51 32.47 0.04 3.60
CA ARG A 51 31.79 1.33 3.76
C ARG A 51 32.72 2.49 3.39
N ARG A 52 32.40 3.19 2.28
CA ARG A 52 32.43 4.66 2.06
C ARG A 52 32.50 4.90 0.56
N GLY A 53 31.48 5.58 0.01
CA GLY A 53 31.43 5.99 -1.39
C GLY A 53 30.89 4.91 -2.32
N LEU A 54 29.74 5.19 -2.92
CA LEU A 54 29.10 4.57 -4.10
C LEU A 54 27.58 4.45 -3.88
N ILE A 55 26.95 5.59 -3.55
CA ILE A 55 25.59 5.83 -4.04
C ILE A 55 25.80 6.13 -5.53
N SER A 56 25.82 5.09 -6.37
CA SER A 56 25.78 5.33 -7.80
C SER A 56 24.45 6.02 -8.09
N ARG A 57 24.53 7.31 -8.43
CA ARG A 57 23.49 8.03 -9.16
C ARG A 57 23.24 7.28 -10.47
N GLN A 58 22.47 6.20 -10.44
CA GLN A 58 21.79 5.73 -11.64
C GLN A 58 20.58 6.63 -11.83
N GLN A 59 20.85 7.87 -12.24
CA GLN A 59 19.91 8.67 -12.98
C GLN A 59 19.63 7.88 -14.27
N THR A 60 18.56 7.09 -14.27
CA THR A 60 18.02 6.56 -15.51
C THR A 60 17.44 7.75 -16.26
N SER A 61 18.14 8.16 -17.33
CA SER A 61 17.71 9.27 -18.19
C SER A 61 16.24 9.09 -18.58
N ALA A 62 15.46 10.16 -18.44
CA ALA A 62 14.01 10.15 -18.67
C ALA A 62 13.61 9.81 -20.13
N SER A 63 14.56 9.79 -21.06
CA SER A 63 14.31 9.58 -22.50
C SER A 63 14.41 8.13 -22.97
N ALA A 64 15.14 7.25 -22.28
CA ALA A 64 15.56 5.95 -22.84
C ALA A 64 14.53 4.81 -22.70
N ARG A 65 13.33 5.05 -22.14
CA ARG A 65 12.40 3.98 -21.75
C ARG A 65 11.00 4.02 -22.35
N ARG A 66 10.68 4.92 -23.30
CA ARG A 66 9.28 5.13 -23.71
C ARG A 66 8.68 3.92 -24.43
N ARG A 67 7.57 3.42 -23.88
CA ARG A 67 7.02 2.08 -24.19
C ARG A 67 5.78 2.07 -25.06
N ALA A 68 5.40 3.17 -25.69
CA ALA A 68 4.17 3.25 -26.46
C ALA A 68 4.16 2.19 -27.59
N GLY A 69 3.54 1.05 -27.30
CA GLY A 69 3.40 -0.07 -28.21
C GLY A 69 2.26 0.13 -29.20
N PRO A 70 1.93 -0.90 -29.99
CA PRO A 70 0.85 -0.81 -30.98
C PRO A 70 -0.55 -0.84 -30.36
N ASN A 71 -0.68 -1.21 -29.07
CA ASN A 71 -1.96 -1.44 -28.42
C ASN A 71 -2.41 -0.20 -27.64
N TRP A 72 -3.66 0.20 -27.84
CA TRP A 72 -4.23 1.43 -27.26
C TRP A 72 -5.63 1.16 -26.73
N LEU A 73 -5.92 1.70 -25.56
CA LEU A 73 -7.26 1.89 -25.05
C LEU A 73 -7.74 3.27 -25.48
N ARG A 74 -8.85 3.34 -26.22
CA ARG A 74 -9.34 4.60 -26.78
C ARG A 74 -10.77 4.87 -26.37
N ILE A 75 -10.97 5.99 -25.69
CA ILE A 75 -12.28 6.53 -25.36
C ILE A 75 -12.61 7.63 -26.37
N ARG A 76 -13.83 7.63 -26.89
CA ARG A 76 -14.35 8.67 -27.77
C ARG A 76 -15.67 9.23 -27.27
N GLY A 77 -15.80 10.55 -27.31
CA GLY A 77 -17.02 11.27 -26.96
C GLY A 77 -17.45 11.08 -25.51
N ALA A 78 -16.51 11.03 -24.56
CA ALA A 78 -16.83 10.90 -23.13
C ALA A 78 -17.61 12.12 -22.61
N ARG A 79 -18.74 11.87 -21.95
CA ARG A 79 -19.62 12.89 -21.38
C ARG A 79 -20.08 12.52 -19.98
N LEU A 80 -19.82 13.41 -19.03
CA LEU A 80 -20.38 13.42 -17.68
C LEU A 80 -19.96 14.74 -17.00
N HIS A 81 -20.83 15.33 -16.19
CA HIS A 81 -20.60 16.62 -15.55
C HIS A 81 -20.14 17.69 -16.55
N ASN A 82 -18.92 18.21 -16.43
CA ASN A 82 -18.36 19.21 -17.34
C ASN A 82 -17.61 18.63 -18.55
N LEU A 83 -17.50 17.30 -18.71
CA LEU A 83 -16.83 16.70 -19.87
C LEU A 83 -17.64 16.92 -21.15
N ASP A 84 -17.02 17.58 -22.14
CA ASP A 84 -17.65 17.97 -23.40
C ASP A 84 -17.22 17.07 -24.56
N GLY A 85 -17.62 15.79 -24.51
CA GLY A 85 -17.33 14.84 -25.58
C GLY A 85 -15.84 14.53 -25.71
N VAL A 86 -15.18 14.24 -24.59
CA VAL A 86 -13.73 14.06 -24.52
C VAL A 86 -13.26 12.79 -25.23
N ASP A 87 -12.26 12.94 -26.08
CA ASP A 87 -11.52 11.84 -26.69
C ASP A 87 -10.18 11.67 -25.96
N ALA A 88 -9.88 10.45 -25.51
CA ALA A 88 -8.63 10.15 -24.81
C ALA A 88 -8.01 8.85 -25.32
N ASP A 89 -6.70 8.91 -25.60
CA ASP A 89 -5.90 7.76 -26.02
C ASP A 89 -4.92 7.36 -24.90
N ILE A 90 -4.97 6.09 -24.50
CA ILE A 90 -4.15 5.52 -23.43
C ILE A 90 -3.36 4.34 -24.02
N PRO A 91 -2.03 4.44 -24.18
CA PRO A 91 -1.23 3.30 -24.63
C PRO A 91 -1.22 2.20 -23.56
N LEU A 92 -1.37 0.95 -23.99
CA LEU A 92 -1.23 -0.20 -23.09
C LEU A 92 0.25 -0.51 -22.84
N ASP A 93 0.51 -1.23 -21.74
CA ASP A 93 1.85 -1.63 -21.30
C ASP A 93 2.78 -0.42 -21.03
N ALA A 94 2.17 0.71 -20.61
CA ALA A 94 2.82 1.99 -20.41
C ALA A 94 2.27 2.72 -19.15
N LEU A 95 3.02 3.72 -18.68
CA LEU A 95 2.58 4.67 -17.65
C LEU A 95 1.92 5.88 -18.30
N THR A 96 0.61 6.01 -18.13
CA THR A 96 -0.16 7.19 -18.53
C THR A 96 -0.47 8.07 -17.33
N VAL A 97 -0.25 9.38 -17.42
CA VAL A 97 -0.61 10.33 -16.36
C VAL A 97 -1.67 11.29 -16.87
N VAL A 98 -2.78 11.38 -16.15
CA VAL A 98 -3.86 12.35 -16.40
C VAL A 98 -3.59 13.59 -15.55
N THR A 99 -3.40 14.72 -16.23
CA THR A 99 -3.04 16.01 -15.62
C THR A 99 -4.11 17.07 -15.92
N GLY A 100 -3.94 18.26 -15.38
CA GLY A 100 -4.86 19.39 -15.56
C GLY A 100 -5.24 20.06 -14.26
N VAL A 101 -5.74 21.29 -14.30
CA VAL A 101 -6.11 22.06 -13.11
C VAL A 101 -7.19 21.38 -12.25
N SER A 102 -7.29 21.72 -10.97
CA SER A 102 -8.37 21.18 -10.12
C SER A 102 -9.73 21.59 -10.68
N GLY A 103 -10.66 20.64 -10.78
CA GLY A 103 -11.97 20.87 -11.41
C GLY A 103 -11.99 20.79 -12.95
N SER A 104 -10.89 20.43 -13.63
CA SER A 104 -10.86 20.27 -15.09
C SER A 104 -11.60 19.02 -15.60
N GLY A 105 -12.00 18.11 -14.71
CA GLY A 105 -12.70 16.87 -15.05
C GLY A 105 -11.87 15.59 -14.99
N LYS A 106 -10.66 15.61 -14.39
CA LYS A 106 -9.77 14.43 -14.26
C LYS A 106 -10.46 13.23 -13.61
N SER A 107 -10.96 13.40 -12.38
CA SER A 107 -11.63 12.33 -11.64
C SER A 107 -12.87 11.84 -12.37
N THR A 108 -13.66 12.75 -12.96
CA THR A 108 -14.81 12.41 -13.79
C THR A 108 -14.42 11.50 -14.97
N LEU A 109 -13.37 11.85 -15.72
CA LEU A 109 -12.92 11.07 -16.87
C LEU A 109 -12.40 9.69 -16.45
N VAL A 110 -11.64 9.64 -15.35
CA VAL A 110 -10.91 8.43 -14.94
C VAL A 110 -11.79 7.47 -14.13
N HIS A 111 -12.49 7.99 -13.12
CA HIS A 111 -13.31 7.17 -12.23
C HIS A 111 -14.68 6.93 -12.86
N ASP A 112 -15.43 7.99 -13.13
CA ASP A 112 -16.86 7.86 -13.43
C ASP A 112 -17.15 7.47 -14.88
N VAL A 113 -16.21 7.78 -15.79
CA VAL A 113 -16.26 7.30 -17.18
C VAL A 113 -15.39 6.06 -17.35
N LEU A 114 -14.07 6.19 -17.37
CA LEU A 114 -13.16 5.12 -17.79
C LEU A 114 -13.29 3.86 -16.91
N TYR A 115 -13.14 4.00 -15.59
CA TYR A 115 -13.20 2.86 -14.68
C TYR A 115 -14.57 2.20 -14.69
N ARG A 116 -15.67 2.96 -14.58
CA ARG A 116 -17.04 2.42 -14.63
C ARG A 116 -17.36 1.72 -15.95
N GLN A 117 -16.91 2.27 -17.08
CA GLN A 117 -17.12 1.67 -18.40
C GLN A 117 -16.33 0.36 -18.58
N LEU A 118 -15.14 0.25 -17.97
CA LEU A 118 -14.36 -0.99 -17.93
C LEU A 118 -14.98 -2.03 -17.00
N GLU A 119 -15.38 -1.63 -15.79
CA GLU A 119 -16.03 -2.51 -14.81
C GLU A 119 -17.28 -3.16 -15.44
N ALA A 120 -18.14 -2.35 -16.08
CA ALA A 120 -19.34 -2.83 -16.75
C ALA A 120 -19.05 -3.88 -17.84
N ARG A 121 -17.96 -3.71 -18.60
CA ARG A 121 -17.59 -4.60 -19.73
C ARG A 121 -16.84 -5.85 -19.28
N LEU A 122 -15.95 -5.74 -18.31
CA LEU A 122 -15.10 -6.83 -17.85
C LEU A 122 -15.80 -7.69 -16.79
N HIS A 123 -16.65 -7.10 -15.96
CA HIS A 123 -17.28 -7.77 -14.81
C HIS A 123 -18.80 -7.91 -14.94
N GLY A 124 -19.41 -7.35 -16.00
CA GLY A 124 -20.85 -7.44 -16.25
C GLY A 124 -21.72 -6.48 -15.42
N GLY A 125 -21.12 -5.51 -14.74
CA GLY A 125 -21.80 -4.49 -13.93
C GLY A 125 -20.82 -3.43 -13.40
N HIS A 126 -21.31 -2.40 -12.71
CA HIS A 126 -20.46 -1.36 -12.13
C HIS A 126 -20.77 -1.12 -10.65
N SER A 127 -19.79 -0.67 -9.88
CA SER A 127 -19.94 -0.38 -8.44
C SER A 127 -20.50 1.00 -8.12
N ALA A 128 -20.94 1.79 -9.13
CA ALA A 128 -21.55 3.10 -8.90
C ALA A 128 -22.86 2.97 -8.12
N LYS A 129 -22.97 3.70 -7.02
CA LYS A 129 -24.16 3.72 -6.17
C LYS A 129 -25.13 4.80 -6.64
N ALA A 130 -25.94 4.46 -7.63
CA ALA A 130 -26.94 5.39 -8.19
C ALA A 130 -27.86 6.02 -7.13
N HIS A 131 -28.20 5.28 -6.07
CA HIS A 131 -29.01 5.76 -4.94
C HIS A 131 -28.31 6.82 -4.07
N LEU A 132 -26.98 6.95 -4.17
CA LEU A 132 -26.19 8.02 -3.53
C LEU A 132 -25.84 9.14 -4.50
N GLY A 133 -26.40 9.13 -5.72
CA GLY A 133 -26.13 10.13 -6.75
C GLY A 133 -24.84 9.90 -7.55
N GLU A 134 -24.17 8.75 -7.38
CA GLU A 134 -23.02 8.39 -8.23
C GLU A 134 -23.49 8.07 -9.65
N ALA A 135 -23.01 8.84 -10.63
CA ALA A 135 -23.38 8.68 -12.03
C ALA A 135 -22.29 7.95 -12.82
N VAL A 136 -22.71 7.23 -13.86
CA VAL A 136 -21.79 6.61 -14.82
C VAL A 136 -21.78 7.44 -16.10
N GLY A 137 -20.60 7.86 -16.52
CA GLY A 137 -20.45 8.68 -17.70
C GLY A 137 -20.67 7.90 -18.99
N THR A 138 -21.12 8.57 -20.04
CA THR A 138 -21.38 7.96 -21.35
C THR A 138 -20.20 8.13 -22.29
N VAL A 139 -20.08 7.23 -23.26
CA VAL A 139 -19.05 7.24 -24.31
C VAL A 139 -19.71 6.94 -25.64
N ALA A 140 -19.26 7.61 -26.71
CA ALA A 140 -19.73 7.32 -28.07
C ALA A 140 -19.08 6.05 -28.62
N ALA A 141 -17.80 5.84 -28.34
CA ALA A 141 -17.10 4.60 -28.66
C ALA A 141 -16.03 4.29 -27.60
N PHE A 142 -15.82 3.01 -27.34
CA PHE A 142 -14.77 2.54 -26.43
C PHE A 142 -14.14 1.27 -26.99
N THR A 143 -12.84 1.32 -27.30
CA THR A 143 -12.12 0.25 -28.02
C THR A 143 -10.80 -0.10 -27.35
N GLY A 144 -10.34 -1.33 -27.53
CA GLY A 144 -9.07 -1.82 -26.96
C GLY A 144 -9.19 -2.33 -25.53
N TRP A 145 -10.38 -2.27 -24.94
CA TRP A 145 -10.67 -2.81 -23.61
C TRP A 145 -10.63 -4.35 -23.60
N GLU A 146 -10.85 -4.99 -24.76
CA GLU A 146 -10.81 -6.45 -24.95
C GLU A 146 -9.41 -7.04 -24.70
N LEU A 147 -8.37 -6.19 -24.74
CA LEU A 147 -6.99 -6.57 -24.46
C LEU A 147 -6.68 -6.62 -22.96
N LEU A 148 -7.59 -6.12 -22.12
CA LEU A 148 -7.47 -6.11 -20.67
C LEU A 148 -8.21 -7.31 -20.08
N GLN A 149 -7.55 -8.02 -19.17
CA GLN A 149 -8.17 -9.04 -18.35
C GLN A 149 -8.97 -8.41 -17.20
N ASP A 150 -8.48 -7.30 -16.64
CA ASP A 150 -9.03 -6.72 -15.43
C ASP A 150 -8.69 -5.23 -15.30
N VAL A 151 -9.47 -4.52 -14.48
CA VAL A 151 -9.21 -3.14 -14.07
C VAL A 151 -9.20 -3.06 -12.54
N VAL A 152 -8.20 -2.40 -11.98
CA VAL A 152 -8.02 -2.28 -10.53
C VAL A 152 -7.87 -0.82 -10.15
N LEU A 153 -8.80 -0.31 -9.36
CA LEU A 153 -8.71 1.02 -8.75
C LEU A 153 -7.95 0.93 -7.41
N ILE A 154 -6.91 1.74 -7.27
CA ILE A 154 -6.09 1.84 -6.06
C ILE A 154 -6.23 3.26 -5.49
N ASP A 155 -7.33 3.45 -4.76
CA ASP A 155 -7.65 4.68 -4.04
C ASP A 155 -7.00 4.73 -2.63
N GLN A 156 -7.21 5.85 -1.95
CA GLN A 156 -6.79 6.06 -0.56
C GLN A 156 -7.82 5.57 0.47
N GLU A 157 -8.88 4.88 0.07
CA GLU A 157 -9.86 4.38 1.03
C GLU A 157 -9.20 3.39 2.01
N PRO A 158 -9.60 3.38 3.29
CA PRO A 158 -9.09 2.42 4.26
C PRO A 158 -9.26 0.98 3.76
N ILE A 159 -8.20 0.18 3.87
CA ILE A 159 -8.20 -1.24 3.45
C ILE A 159 -9.27 -2.07 4.15
N GLY A 160 -9.56 -1.71 5.39
CA GLY A 160 -10.59 -2.35 6.18
C GLY A 160 -11.02 -1.42 7.30
N ARG A 161 -12.30 -1.53 7.67
CA ARG A 161 -12.90 -0.78 8.78
C ARG A 161 -12.78 -1.50 10.11
N SER A 162 -12.08 -2.64 10.15
CA SER A 162 -11.95 -3.50 11.33
C SER A 162 -10.49 -3.64 11.76
N PRO A 163 -10.20 -3.64 13.08
CA PRO A 163 -8.86 -3.93 13.62
C PRO A 163 -8.31 -5.33 13.28
N ARG A 164 -9.16 -6.23 12.80
CA ARG A 164 -8.78 -7.55 12.28
C ARG A 164 -8.03 -7.49 10.95
N SER A 165 -8.26 -6.45 10.15
CA SER A 165 -7.47 -6.21 8.93
C SER A 165 -6.11 -5.65 9.32
N ASN A 166 -5.03 -6.19 8.73
CA ASN A 166 -3.67 -5.72 8.96
C ASN A 166 -2.77 -6.07 7.75
N PRO A 167 -1.54 -5.54 7.67
CA PRO A 167 -0.66 -5.78 6.52
C PRO A 167 -0.45 -7.25 6.19
N VAL A 168 -0.17 -8.10 7.18
CA VAL A 168 0.18 -9.51 6.94
C VAL A 168 -1.00 -10.36 6.46
N THR A 169 -2.22 -10.04 6.92
CA THR A 169 -3.45 -10.68 6.42
C THR A 169 -3.83 -10.17 5.04
N TYR A 170 -3.65 -8.88 4.78
CA TYR A 170 -4.01 -8.29 3.50
C TYR A 170 -3.20 -8.87 2.33
N VAL A 171 -1.89 -9.07 2.52
CA VAL A 171 -1.02 -9.73 1.53
C VAL A 171 -1.08 -11.26 1.59
N LYS A 172 -1.97 -11.83 2.42
CA LYS A 172 -2.14 -13.28 2.63
C LYS A 172 -0.87 -14.01 3.09
N ALA A 173 0.07 -13.29 3.70
CA ALA A 173 1.30 -13.87 4.25
C ALA A 173 1.09 -14.52 5.62
N PHE A 174 -0.03 -14.21 6.29
CA PHE A 174 -0.30 -14.75 7.63
C PHE A 174 -0.52 -16.26 7.61
N ASP A 175 -0.95 -16.81 6.48
CA ASP A 175 -1.17 -18.26 6.30
C ASP A 175 0.13 -19.04 6.53
N GLU A 176 1.23 -18.56 5.94
CA GLU A 176 2.57 -19.14 6.12
C GLU A 176 3.03 -19.07 7.58
N VAL A 177 2.74 -17.97 8.28
CA VAL A 177 3.05 -17.84 9.72
C VAL A 177 2.27 -18.88 10.53
N ARG A 178 0.97 -19.02 10.28
CA ARG A 178 0.10 -19.97 11.00
C ARG A 178 0.54 -21.42 10.80
N GLU A 179 0.96 -21.78 9.60
CA GLU A 179 1.50 -23.11 9.29
C GLU A 179 2.79 -23.40 10.06
N LEU A 180 3.68 -22.42 10.21
CA LEU A 180 4.92 -22.58 10.98
C LEU A 180 4.68 -22.86 12.47
N PHE A 181 3.66 -22.21 13.05
CA PHE A 181 3.28 -22.46 14.45
C PHE A 181 2.55 -23.80 14.61
N ALA A 182 1.68 -24.18 13.68
CA ALA A 182 1.01 -25.49 13.68
C ALA A 182 2.01 -26.66 13.54
N ALA A 183 3.16 -26.43 12.91
CA ALA A 183 4.21 -27.43 12.78
C ALA A 183 5.02 -27.68 14.07
N GLN A 184 4.89 -26.84 15.11
CA GLN A 184 5.67 -26.98 16.33
C GLN A 184 5.29 -28.23 17.14
N PRO A 185 6.24 -28.86 17.87
CA PRO A 185 5.97 -30.08 18.64
C PRO A 185 4.81 -29.93 19.64
N LEU A 186 4.78 -28.81 20.38
CA LEU A 186 3.72 -28.53 21.34
C LEU A 186 2.35 -28.35 20.66
N ALA A 187 2.32 -27.71 19.49
CA ALA A 187 1.09 -27.56 18.71
C ALA A 187 0.55 -28.93 18.26
N ARG A 188 1.42 -29.80 17.74
CA ARG A 188 1.05 -31.16 17.32
C ARG A 188 0.56 -32.00 18.49
N GLN A 189 1.22 -31.94 19.64
CA GLN A 189 0.82 -32.66 20.85
C GLN A 189 -0.59 -32.25 21.32
N ARG A 190 -0.95 -30.97 21.16
CA ARG A 190 -2.26 -30.41 21.53
C ARG A 190 -3.32 -30.52 20.42
N GLY A 191 -2.98 -31.11 19.27
CA GLY A 191 -3.88 -31.19 18.11
C GLY A 191 -4.20 -29.83 17.48
N TYR A 192 -3.36 -28.82 17.69
CA TYR A 192 -3.55 -27.50 17.10
C TYR A 192 -3.23 -27.50 15.61
N THR A 193 -4.04 -26.80 14.83
CA THR A 193 -3.86 -26.64 13.38
C THR A 193 -3.57 -25.18 13.04
N ALA A 194 -3.29 -24.89 11.77
CA ALA A 194 -3.12 -23.52 11.32
C ALA A 194 -4.36 -22.64 11.60
N ALA A 195 -5.56 -23.23 11.70
CA ALA A 195 -6.77 -22.50 12.08
C ALA A 195 -6.72 -22.01 13.53
N THR A 196 -6.10 -22.76 14.45
CA THR A 196 -5.93 -22.36 15.86
C THR A 196 -5.11 -21.06 15.98
N PHE A 197 -4.13 -20.86 15.11
CA PHE A 197 -3.29 -19.64 15.09
C PHE A 197 -3.91 -18.49 14.27
N SER A 198 -5.16 -18.61 13.82
CA SER A 198 -5.88 -17.54 13.15
C SER A 198 -6.69 -16.73 14.16
N PHE A 199 -6.42 -15.43 14.27
CA PHE A 199 -7.28 -14.54 15.06
C PHE A 199 -8.64 -14.25 14.38
N ASN A 200 -8.83 -14.66 13.12
CA ASN A 200 -10.10 -14.50 12.41
C ASN A 200 -11.06 -15.68 12.60
N LEU A 201 -10.58 -16.81 13.16
CA LEU A 201 -11.37 -18.03 13.33
C LEU A 201 -11.56 -18.34 14.81
N ALA A 202 -12.72 -18.87 15.16
CA ALA A 202 -12.96 -19.40 16.50
C ALA A 202 -12.02 -20.59 16.78
N GLY A 203 -11.68 -20.80 18.06
CA GLY A 203 -10.81 -21.87 18.51
C GLY A 203 -9.63 -21.36 19.33
N GLY A 204 -8.71 -20.61 18.70
CA GLY A 204 -7.53 -20.07 19.38
C GLY A 204 -7.51 -18.55 19.59
N ARG A 205 -8.43 -17.81 18.97
CA ARG A 205 -8.58 -16.37 19.19
C ARG A 205 -9.16 -16.06 20.58
N CYS A 206 -8.92 -14.84 21.07
CA CYS A 206 -9.62 -14.33 22.24
C CYS A 206 -11.11 -14.15 21.92
N ASP A 207 -11.99 -14.73 22.75
CA ASP A 207 -13.44 -14.68 22.52
C ASP A 207 -14.02 -13.30 22.85
N THR A 208 -13.51 -12.62 23.88
CA THR A 208 -14.00 -11.30 24.31
C THR A 208 -13.93 -10.23 23.22
N CYS A 209 -12.83 -10.19 22.46
CA CYS A 209 -12.65 -9.24 21.35
C CYS A 209 -12.77 -9.91 19.98
N GLU A 210 -13.19 -11.17 19.93
CA GLU A 210 -13.27 -11.98 18.71
C GLU A 210 -11.99 -11.93 17.84
N GLY A 211 -10.83 -11.87 18.48
CA GLY A 211 -9.52 -11.78 17.84
C GLY A 211 -9.15 -10.42 17.24
N ALA A 212 -9.95 -9.37 17.45
CA ALA A 212 -9.57 -8.01 17.09
C ALA A 212 -8.37 -7.50 17.92
N GLY A 213 -8.29 -7.91 19.19
CA GLY A 213 -7.31 -7.39 20.16
C GLY A 213 -7.64 -5.99 20.68
N TRP A 214 -8.63 -5.33 20.09
CA TRP A 214 -9.07 -4.00 20.44
C TRP A 214 -10.59 -4.01 20.60
N GLN A 215 -11.09 -3.17 21.49
CA GLN A 215 -12.51 -2.90 21.66
C GLN A 215 -12.77 -1.44 21.26
N GLN A 216 -13.83 -1.23 20.49
CA GLN A 216 -14.26 0.10 20.08
C GLN A 216 -15.14 0.66 21.19
N VAL A 217 -14.77 1.83 21.69
CA VAL A 217 -15.56 2.61 22.63
C VAL A 217 -16.23 3.71 21.82
N GLU A 218 -17.56 3.65 21.75
CA GLU A 218 -18.36 4.66 21.07
C GLU A 218 -18.36 5.96 21.88
N MET A 219 -18.02 7.06 21.21
CA MET A 219 -17.92 8.37 21.84
C MET A 219 -19.01 9.28 21.25
N VAL A 220 -19.90 9.81 22.09
CA VAL A 220 -21.10 10.54 21.63
C VAL A 220 -20.77 11.77 20.76
N PHE A 221 -19.68 12.47 21.06
CA PHE A 221 -19.30 13.73 20.39
C PHE A 221 -17.93 13.69 19.70
N LEU A 222 -17.21 12.58 19.81
CA LEU A 222 -15.85 12.45 19.30
C LEU A 222 -15.76 11.23 18.39
N ALA A 223 -14.67 11.12 17.63
CA ALA A 223 -14.38 9.90 16.90
C ALA A 223 -14.21 8.73 17.89
N ASP A 224 -14.75 7.57 17.52
CA ASP A 224 -14.63 6.36 18.32
C ASP A 224 -13.18 6.02 18.62
N VAL A 225 -12.95 5.52 19.83
CA VAL A 225 -11.60 5.20 20.31
C VAL A 225 -11.45 3.69 20.42
N PHE A 226 -10.31 3.17 19.98
CA PHE A 226 -9.96 1.77 20.15
C PHE A 226 -9.07 1.61 21.38
N VAL A 227 -9.52 0.80 22.35
CA VAL A 227 -8.76 0.44 23.54
C VAL A 227 -8.31 -1.03 23.46
N PRO A 228 -7.14 -1.40 24.00
CA PRO A 228 -6.71 -2.79 24.03
C PRO A 228 -7.74 -3.65 24.79
N CYS A 229 -8.05 -4.83 24.28
CA CYS A 229 -8.98 -5.74 24.93
C CYS A 229 -8.46 -6.16 26.31
N GLU A 230 -9.28 -5.98 27.35
CA GLU A 230 -8.91 -6.26 28.74
C GLU A 230 -8.57 -7.74 28.99
N SER A 231 -9.23 -8.67 28.30
CA SER A 231 -9.01 -10.11 28.52
C SER A 231 -7.70 -10.63 27.93
N CYS A 232 -7.26 -10.09 26.80
CA CYS A 232 -6.07 -10.58 26.10
C CYS A 232 -4.91 -9.58 26.05
N GLY A 233 -5.10 -8.35 26.57
CA GLY A 233 -4.10 -7.28 26.52
C GLY A 233 -3.70 -6.88 25.11
N GLY A 234 -4.57 -7.08 24.12
CA GLY A 234 -4.24 -6.86 22.70
C GLY A 234 -3.54 -8.01 21.99
N SER A 235 -3.33 -9.15 22.66
CA SER A 235 -2.63 -10.29 22.05
C SER A 235 -3.42 -10.98 20.93
N ARG A 236 -4.75 -10.85 20.93
CA ARG A 236 -5.73 -11.45 19.99
C ARG A 236 -5.97 -12.95 20.18
N PHE A 237 -5.21 -13.61 21.04
CA PHE A 237 -5.25 -15.07 21.22
C PHE A 237 -5.56 -15.45 22.67
N ARG A 238 -5.99 -16.70 22.88
CA ARG A 238 -6.03 -17.29 24.22
C ARG A 238 -4.62 -17.60 24.72
N ARG A 239 -4.43 -17.67 26.04
CA ARG A 239 -3.10 -17.81 26.66
C ARG A 239 -2.41 -19.12 26.25
N GLU A 240 -3.18 -20.20 26.13
CA GLU A 240 -2.72 -21.54 25.79
C GLU A 240 -2.15 -21.62 24.36
N VAL A 241 -2.61 -20.74 23.46
CA VAL A 241 -2.09 -20.64 22.09
C VAL A 241 -0.73 -19.94 22.08
N LEU A 242 -0.54 -18.94 22.95
CA LEU A 242 0.70 -18.18 23.06
C LEU A 242 1.86 -18.99 23.67
N GLU A 243 1.56 -20.10 24.34
CA GLU A 243 2.58 -21.03 24.85
C GLU A 243 3.33 -21.75 23.73
N VAL A 244 2.75 -21.87 22.54
CA VAL A 244 3.45 -22.39 21.37
C VAL A 244 4.38 -21.32 20.82
N THR A 245 5.68 -21.60 20.86
CA THR A 245 6.72 -20.64 20.46
C THR A 245 7.68 -21.22 19.42
N ILE A 246 8.27 -20.32 18.61
CA ILE A 246 9.38 -20.62 17.70
C ILE A 246 10.60 -19.86 18.22
N GLY A 247 11.57 -20.57 18.79
CA GLY A 247 12.74 -19.92 19.39
C GLY A 247 12.39 -18.97 20.54
N GLY A 248 11.37 -19.30 21.33
CA GLY A 248 10.90 -18.48 22.47
C GLY A 248 9.98 -17.32 22.09
N VAL A 249 9.56 -17.23 20.83
CA VAL A 249 8.69 -16.16 20.30
C VAL A 249 7.31 -16.74 19.99
N SER A 250 6.24 -16.14 20.53
CA SER A 250 4.85 -16.53 20.26
C SER A 250 4.31 -15.95 18.94
N VAL A 251 3.14 -16.39 18.50
CA VAL A 251 2.47 -15.85 17.31
C VAL A 251 2.13 -14.35 17.48
N HIS A 252 1.82 -13.91 18.70
CA HIS A 252 1.59 -12.50 18.99
C HIS A 252 2.85 -11.67 18.81
N ASP A 253 3.99 -12.15 19.31
CA ASP A 253 5.27 -11.43 19.20
C ASP A 253 5.69 -11.27 17.74
N VAL A 254 5.45 -12.29 16.91
CA VAL A 254 5.66 -12.20 15.45
C VAL A 254 4.81 -11.08 14.83
N LEU A 255 3.55 -10.94 15.25
CA LEU A 255 2.68 -9.86 14.78
C LEU A 255 3.15 -8.45 15.22
N GLN A 256 3.99 -8.36 16.27
CA GLN A 256 4.57 -7.09 16.72
C GLN A 256 5.86 -6.70 15.96
N TRP A 257 6.47 -7.62 15.23
CA TRP A 257 7.66 -7.30 14.43
C TRP A 257 7.33 -6.38 13.27
N THR A 258 8.28 -5.52 12.95
CA THR A 258 8.23 -4.78 11.68
C THR A 258 8.45 -5.73 10.50
N VAL A 259 8.05 -5.33 9.30
CA VAL A 259 8.33 -6.07 8.07
C VAL A 259 9.84 -6.36 7.93
N ASP A 260 10.70 -5.38 8.17
CA ASP A 260 12.16 -5.54 8.08
C ASP A 260 12.72 -6.54 9.11
N GLU A 261 12.17 -6.53 10.32
CA GLU A 261 12.50 -7.50 11.36
C GLU A 261 12.07 -8.92 10.99
N ALA A 262 10.86 -9.06 10.45
CA ALA A 262 10.30 -10.33 10.03
C ALA A 262 11.09 -10.93 8.85
N ILE A 263 11.51 -10.13 7.85
CA ILE A 263 12.34 -10.59 6.73
C ILE A 263 13.65 -11.19 7.25
N ARG A 264 14.32 -10.53 8.20
CA ARG A 264 15.59 -11.03 8.77
C ARG A 264 15.42 -12.36 9.50
N ARG A 265 14.30 -12.53 10.21
CA ARG A 265 14.03 -13.72 11.03
C ARG A 265 13.47 -14.90 10.21
N PHE A 266 12.68 -14.64 9.18
CA PHE A 266 12.09 -15.65 8.31
C PHE A 266 12.81 -15.86 6.97
N ARG A 267 14.12 -15.57 6.92
CA ARG A 267 14.95 -15.69 5.70
C ARG A 267 14.93 -17.07 5.02
N HIS A 268 14.58 -18.13 5.75
CA HIS A 268 14.52 -19.50 5.25
C HIS A 268 13.10 -19.91 4.80
N GLN A 269 12.14 -18.99 4.83
CA GLN A 269 10.75 -19.23 4.42
C GLN A 269 10.48 -18.49 3.12
N PRO A 270 10.59 -19.15 1.95
CA PRO A 270 10.64 -18.46 0.66
C PRO A 270 9.33 -17.74 0.33
N ARG A 271 8.17 -18.33 0.63
CA ARG A 271 6.85 -17.73 0.36
C ARG A 271 6.58 -16.51 1.24
N LEU A 272 6.78 -16.67 2.56
CA LEU A 272 6.66 -15.58 3.52
C LEU A 272 7.66 -14.45 3.22
N GLY A 273 8.92 -14.79 2.95
CA GLY A 273 9.96 -13.83 2.60
C GLY A 273 9.63 -13.03 1.34
N ALA A 274 9.09 -13.68 0.30
CA ALA A 274 8.66 -12.99 -0.92
C ALA A 274 7.52 -11.99 -0.65
N ALA A 275 6.52 -12.37 0.15
CA ALA A 275 5.41 -11.48 0.51
C ALA A 275 5.89 -10.26 1.32
N LEU A 276 6.72 -10.49 2.33
CA LEU A 276 7.28 -9.42 3.16
C LEU A 276 8.23 -8.52 2.36
N TRP A 277 9.00 -9.10 1.43
CA TRP A 277 9.85 -8.32 0.54
C TRP A 277 9.04 -7.32 -0.28
N GLN A 278 7.88 -7.70 -0.83
CA GLN A 278 7.05 -6.74 -1.58
C GLN A 278 6.55 -5.58 -0.72
N LEU A 279 6.21 -5.82 0.55
CA LEU A 279 5.89 -4.76 1.50
C LEU A 279 7.07 -3.81 1.72
N GLN A 280 8.27 -4.35 1.90
CA GLN A 280 9.48 -3.53 2.05
C GLN A 280 9.74 -2.71 0.78
N GLN A 281 9.55 -3.30 -0.41
CA GLN A 281 9.80 -2.65 -1.69
C GLN A 281 8.89 -1.46 -1.98
N VAL A 282 7.67 -1.45 -1.44
CA VAL A 282 6.77 -0.29 -1.50
C VAL A 282 7.03 0.72 -0.36
N GLY A 283 8.07 0.53 0.46
CA GLY A 283 8.45 1.46 1.54
C GLY A 283 7.79 1.16 2.88
N LEU A 284 7.11 0.01 3.05
CA LEU A 284 6.39 -0.34 4.28
C LEU A 284 7.22 -1.20 5.25
N GLY A 285 8.56 -1.13 5.17
CA GLY A 285 9.49 -1.91 6.01
C GLY A 285 9.33 -1.68 7.52
N TYR A 286 8.86 -0.49 7.90
CA TYR A 286 8.68 -0.06 9.28
C TYR A 286 7.35 -0.51 9.91
N LEU A 287 6.34 -0.88 9.10
CA LEU A 287 5.03 -1.28 9.60
C LEU A 287 5.12 -2.61 10.34
N ARG A 288 4.37 -2.74 11.45
CA ARG A 288 4.23 -4.03 12.14
C ARG A 288 3.30 -4.94 11.35
N LEU A 289 3.60 -6.24 11.33
CA LEU A 289 2.80 -7.23 10.62
C LEU A 289 1.33 -7.21 11.04
N GLY A 290 1.09 -7.10 12.35
CA GLY A 290 -0.22 -7.08 12.98
C GLY A 290 -0.84 -5.70 13.19
N GLN A 291 -0.24 -4.62 12.67
CA GLN A 291 -0.76 -3.26 12.85
C GLN A 291 -2.19 -3.16 12.31
N PRO A 292 -3.18 -2.73 13.12
CA PRO A 292 -4.55 -2.56 12.65
C PRO A 292 -4.63 -1.67 11.39
N ALA A 293 -5.40 -2.10 10.39
CA ALA A 293 -5.57 -1.33 9.15
C ALA A 293 -6.25 0.03 9.39
N THR A 294 -7.05 0.13 10.45
CA THR A 294 -7.72 1.37 10.87
C THR A 294 -6.76 2.45 11.36
N THR A 295 -5.51 2.09 11.69
CA THR A 295 -4.47 3.04 12.12
C THR A 295 -3.45 3.32 11.01
N LEU A 296 -3.68 2.86 9.78
CA LEU A 296 -2.81 3.16 8.65
C LEU A 296 -3.17 4.52 8.06
N SER A 297 -2.17 5.28 7.64
CA SER A 297 -2.40 6.48 6.83
C SER A 297 -2.95 6.10 5.44
N GLY A 298 -3.58 7.07 4.75
CA GLY A 298 -4.07 6.85 3.37
C GLY A 298 -2.95 6.37 2.42
N GLY A 299 -1.77 6.99 2.51
CA GLY A 299 -0.59 6.57 1.72
C GLY A 299 -0.04 5.20 2.10
N GLU A 300 -0.13 4.77 3.37
CA GLU A 300 0.21 3.39 3.78
C GLU A 300 -0.79 2.37 3.24
N ALA A 301 -2.09 2.68 3.35
CA ALA A 301 -3.16 1.85 2.81
C ALA A 301 -3.01 1.66 1.29
N GLN A 302 -2.75 2.75 0.56
CA GLN A 302 -2.54 2.70 -0.88
C GLN A 302 -1.31 1.86 -1.26
N ARG A 303 -0.16 2.08 -0.60
CA ARG A 303 1.06 1.29 -0.84
C ARG A 303 0.87 -0.19 -0.55
N LEU A 304 0.08 -0.53 0.46
CA LEU A 304 -0.25 -1.92 0.80
C LEU A 304 -1.18 -2.57 -0.24
N LYS A 305 -2.13 -1.81 -0.84
CA LYS A 305 -2.90 -2.24 -2.04
C LYS A 305 -1.97 -2.56 -3.21
N ILE A 306 -1.02 -1.66 -3.50
CA ILE A 306 -0.05 -1.86 -4.59
C ILE A 306 0.84 -3.08 -4.33
N ALA A 307 1.31 -3.30 -3.10
CA ALA A 307 2.14 -4.46 -2.76
C ALA A 307 1.41 -5.80 -3.01
N ARG A 308 0.11 -5.86 -2.72
CA ARG A 308 -0.72 -7.02 -3.02
C ARG A 308 -0.82 -7.27 -4.52
N GLU A 309 -0.96 -6.22 -5.31
CA GLU A 309 -1.02 -6.34 -6.77
C GLU A 309 0.31 -6.79 -7.37
N LEU A 310 1.44 -6.29 -6.88
CA LEU A 310 2.77 -6.79 -7.27
C LEU A 310 2.98 -8.27 -6.93
N LEU A 311 2.40 -8.75 -5.82
CA LEU A 311 2.42 -10.18 -5.48
C LEU A 311 1.55 -11.03 -6.44
N ALA A 312 0.45 -10.47 -6.92
CA ALA A 312 -0.43 -11.12 -7.88
C ALA A 312 0.15 -11.11 -9.31
N ALA A 313 0.82 -10.02 -9.71
CA ALA A 313 1.42 -9.82 -11.03
C ALA A 313 2.45 -10.90 -11.42
N ASN A 314 3.12 -11.53 -10.45
CA ASN A 314 4.04 -12.64 -10.69
C ASN A 314 3.36 -13.95 -11.12
N ARG A 315 2.02 -14.02 -11.10
CA ARG A 315 1.25 -15.16 -11.59
C ARG A 315 0.91 -14.87 -13.06
N ARG A 316 0.99 -15.87 -13.95
CA ARG A 316 0.66 -15.76 -15.39
C ARG A 316 -0.78 -15.27 -15.60
N GLN A 317 -0.99 -13.97 -15.44
CA GLN A 317 -2.25 -13.27 -15.65
C GLN A 317 -2.09 -12.40 -16.89
N GLY A 318 -3.19 -12.17 -17.60
CA GLY A 318 -3.26 -11.24 -18.71
C GLY A 318 -3.03 -9.80 -18.26
N ARG A 319 -3.12 -8.88 -19.22
CA ARG A 319 -2.87 -7.46 -18.97
C ARG A 319 -3.93 -6.89 -18.03
N LYS A 320 -3.53 -6.08 -17.06
CA LYS A 320 -4.44 -5.33 -16.20
C LYS A 320 -4.21 -3.83 -16.37
N LEU A 321 -5.25 -3.05 -16.14
CA LEU A 321 -5.15 -1.60 -15.98
C LEU A 321 -5.23 -1.25 -14.49
N TYR A 322 -4.17 -0.65 -13.96
CA TYR A 322 -4.13 -0.09 -12.62
C TYR A 322 -4.43 1.41 -12.68
N ILE A 323 -5.44 1.86 -11.94
CA ILE A 323 -5.80 3.28 -11.83
C ILE A 323 -5.44 3.76 -10.43
N LEU A 324 -4.65 4.83 -10.33
CA LEU A 324 -4.26 5.45 -9.06
C LEU A 324 -4.69 6.90 -9.03
N ASP A 325 -5.35 7.31 -7.95
CA ASP A 325 -5.76 8.70 -7.72
C ASP A 325 -4.82 9.36 -6.72
N GLU A 326 -4.18 10.45 -7.16
CA GLU A 326 -3.21 11.28 -6.44
C GLU A 326 -2.33 10.50 -5.44
N PRO A 327 -1.57 9.49 -5.90
CA PRO A 327 -0.81 8.60 -5.02
C PRO A 327 0.36 9.29 -4.30
N THR A 328 0.73 10.52 -4.67
CA THR A 328 1.77 11.29 -3.98
C THR A 328 1.25 12.18 -2.86
N THR A 329 -0.06 12.30 -2.68
CA THR A 329 -0.64 13.15 -1.63
C THR A 329 -0.18 12.73 -0.24
N GLY A 330 0.46 13.66 0.48
CA GLY A 330 1.00 13.43 1.82
C GLY A 330 2.31 12.62 1.86
N LEU A 331 2.94 12.33 0.72
CA LEU A 331 4.23 11.63 0.68
C LEU A 331 5.42 12.58 0.74
N HIS A 332 6.47 12.17 1.43
CA HIS A 332 7.77 12.83 1.38
C HIS A 332 8.44 12.58 0.00
N LEU A 333 9.32 13.49 -0.44
CA LEU A 333 9.99 13.40 -1.76
C LEU A 333 10.72 12.07 -1.99
N ASP A 334 11.31 11.49 -0.92
CA ASP A 334 11.95 10.19 -1.01
C ASP A 334 10.96 9.04 -1.20
N ASP A 335 9.76 9.15 -0.65
CA ASP A 335 8.69 8.17 -0.85
C ASP A 335 8.08 8.27 -2.25
N VAL A 336 8.02 9.48 -2.83
CA VAL A 336 7.64 9.66 -4.25
C VAL A 336 8.58 8.88 -5.17
N ARG A 337 9.88 8.85 -4.88
CA ARG A 337 10.86 8.04 -5.65
C ARG A 337 10.63 6.53 -5.48
N VAL A 338 10.22 6.09 -4.30
CA VAL A 338 9.83 4.69 -4.07
C VAL A 338 8.61 4.35 -4.90
N LEU A 339 7.58 5.20 -4.86
CA LEU A 339 6.36 5.05 -5.64
C LEU A 339 6.64 4.96 -7.15
N ILE A 340 7.41 5.89 -7.72
CA ILE A 340 7.77 5.86 -9.15
C ILE A 340 8.40 4.52 -9.53
N ARG A 341 9.34 3.99 -8.72
CA ARG A 341 9.95 2.67 -8.97
C ARG A 341 8.94 1.52 -8.91
N VAL A 342 7.92 1.66 -8.07
CA VAL A 342 6.85 0.67 -7.94
C VAL A 342 5.93 0.71 -9.17
N LEU A 343 5.57 1.90 -9.66
CA LEU A 343 4.81 2.06 -10.91
C LEU A 343 5.58 1.48 -12.10
N ASP A 344 6.87 1.80 -12.22
CA ASP A 344 7.76 1.25 -13.27
C ASP A 344 7.74 -0.29 -13.26
N ARG A 345 7.70 -0.93 -12.09
CA ARG A 345 7.64 -2.39 -11.97
C ARG A 345 6.32 -3.00 -12.41
N LEU A 346 5.20 -2.32 -12.15
CA LEU A 346 3.89 -2.77 -12.66
C LEU A 346 3.89 -2.73 -14.19
N VAL A 347 4.45 -1.67 -14.78
CA VAL A 347 4.60 -1.56 -16.23
C VAL A 347 5.59 -2.60 -16.77
N ASP A 348 6.73 -2.82 -16.12
CA ASP A 348 7.70 -3.88 -16.46
C ASP A 348 7.08 -5.29 -16.46
N ALA A 349 6.06 -5.51 -15.63
CA ALA A 349 5.31 -6.78 -15.57
C ALA A 349 4.29 -6.96 -16.72
N GLY A 350 4.18 -5.99 -17.64
CA GLY A 350 3.23 -6.03 -18.76
C GLY A 350 1.82 -5.57 -18.36
N HIS A 351 1.72 -4.67 -17.38
CA HIS A 351 0.47 -4.02 -17.01
C HIS A 351 0.47 -2.56 -17.47
N THR A 352 -0.73 -2.00 -17.57
CA THR A 352 -0.91 -0.57 -17.86
C THR A 352 -1.18 0.15 -16.55
N VAL A 353 -0.55 1.30 -16.35
CA VAL A 353 -0.73 2.12 -15.15
C VAL A 353 -1.23 3.48 -15.58
N LEU A 354 -2.39 3.89 -15.08
CA LEU A 354 -2.96 5.20 -15.26
C LEU A 354 -3.02 5.92 -13.92
N VAL A 355 -2.48 7.13 -13.86
CA VAL A 355 -2.38 7.90 -12.61
C VAL A 355 -2.97 9.28 -12.81
N ILE A 356 -3.81 9.73 -11.88
CA ILE A 356 -4.17 11.15 -11.75
C ILE A 356 -3.11 11.80 -10.88
N GLU A 357 -2.39 12.79 -11.41
CA GLU A 357 -1.32 13.44 -10.65
C GLU A 357 -1.11 14.90 -11.01
N HIS A 358 -0.54 15.60 -10.04
CA HIS A 358 -0.06 16.97 -10.14
C HIS A 358 1.44 17.08 -9.84
N HIS A 359 2.05 16.05 -9.27
CA HIS A 359 3.46 16.06 -8.89
C HIS A 359 4.37 15.92 -10.13
N LEU A 360 5.16 16.95 -10.43
CA LEU A 360 5.98 17.03 -11.64
C LEU A 360 7.00 15.89 -11.77
N ASP A 361 7.52 15.35 -10.66
CA ASP A 361 8.42 14.19 -10.70
C ASP A 361 7.75 12.90 -11.20
N VAL A 362 6.44 12.73 -11.01
CA VAL A 362 5.68 11.60 -11.57
C VAL A 362 5.35 11.90 -13.03
N ILE A 363 4.85 13.10 -13.31
CA ILE A 363 4.43 13.53 -14.65
C ILE A 363 5.59 13.42 -15.66
N LYS A 364 6.81 13.85 -15.29
CA LYS A 364 7.98 13.78 -16.17
C LYS A 364 8.44 12.36 -16.50
N ARG A 365 8.02 11.37 -15.70
CA ARG A 365 8.34 9.94 -15.88
C ARG A 365 7.30 9.21 -16.70
N ALA A 366 6.15 9.82 -16.98
CA ALA A 366 5.10 9.24 -17.78
C ALA A 366 5.59 8.90 -19.20
N ASP A 367 5.11 7.78 -19.74
CA ASP A 367 5.25 7.47 -21.15
C ASP A 367 4.29 8.32 -21.99
N TRP A 368 3.12 8.60 -21.43
CA TRP A 368 2.05 9.36 -22.05
C TRP A 368 1.33 10.25 -21.04
N ILE A 369 0.91 11.43 -21.48
CA ILE A 369 0.13 12.39 -20.68
C ILE A 369 -1.18 12.67 -21.42
N VAL A 370 -2.27 12.75 -20.65
CA VAL A 370 -3.55 13.31 -21.09
C VAL A 370 -3.83 14.53 -20.21
N ASP A 371 -3.73 15.72 -20.78
CA ASP A 371 -3.89 16.99 -20.07
C ASP A 371 -5.30 17.56 -20.28
N LEU A 372 -6.05 17.71 -19.18
CA LEU A 372 -7.41 18.23 -19.17
C LEU A 372 -7.47 19.70 -18.76
N GLY A 373 -8.34 20.45 -19.41
CA GLY A 373 -8.53 21.88 -19.15
C GLY A 373 -9.41 22.52 -20.24
N PRO A 374 -9.11 23.75 -20.70
CA PRO A 374 -7.99 24.61 -20.26
C PRO A 374 -8.13 25.10 -18.80
N ASP A 375 -9.37 25.29 -18.33
CA ASP A 375 -9.69 25.77 -16.98
C ASP A 375 -10.52 24.75 -16.19
N ALA A 376 -11.07 25.18 -15.06
CA ALA A 376 -11.94 24.40 -14.19
C ALA A 376 -13.43 24.60 -14.51
N GLY A 377 -14.27 23.66 -14.05
CA GLY A 377 -15.72 23.80 -14.13
C GLY A 377 -16.23 23.85 -15.57
N PRO A 378 -17.18 24.74 -15.92
CA PRO A 378 -17.74 24.81 -17.28
C PRO A 378 -16.73 25.16 -18.38
N ALA A 379 -15.60 25.78 -18.02
CA ALA A 379 -14.51 26.11 -18.94
C ALA A 379 -13.46 24.99 -19.07
N GLY A 380 -13.65 23.88 -18.34
CA GLY A 380 -12.82 22.68 -18.42
C GLY A 380 -13.40 21.61 -19.33
N GLY A 381 -13.09 20.34 -19.01
CA GLY A 381 -13.73 19.19 -19.63
C GLY A 381 -13.35 18.94 -21.08
N ARG A 382 -12.15 19.40 -21.49
CA ARG A 382 -11.57 19.17 -22.81
C ARG A 382 -10.12 18.69 -22.67
N VAL A 383 -9.66 17.89 -23.64
CA VAL A 383 -8.24 17.56 -23.74
C VAL A 383 -7.51 18.73 -24.40
N VAL A 384 -6.62 19.35 -23.63
CA VAL A 384 -5.78 20.47 -24.08
C VAL A 384 -4.58 19.95 -24.85
N ALA A 385 -4.00 18.84 -24.38
CA ALA A 385 -2.88 18.18 -24.99
C ALA A 385 -2.90 16.68 -24.63
N GLN A 386 -2.44 15.84 -25.55
CA GLN A 386 -2.10 14.45 -25.26
C GLN A 386 -0.81 14.09 -26.00
N GLY A 387 0.07 13.35 -25.35
CA GLY A 387 1.40 13.09 -25.92
C GLY A 387 2.43 12.61 -24.91
N THR A 388 3.66 12.43 -25.38
CA THR A 388 4.82 12.29 -24.48
C THR A 388 5.02 13.57 -23.66
N PRO A 389 5.68 13.52 -22.49
CA PRO A 389 6.01 14.69 -21.68
C PRO A 389 6.55 15.91 -22.44
N GLU A 390 7.50 15.73 -23.37
CA GLU A 390 8.09 16.81 -24.16
C GLU A 390 7.13 17.37 -25.21
N ALA A 391 6.22 16.55 -25.72
CA ALA A 391 5.20 17.00 -26.65
C ALA A 391 4.21 17.92 -25.92
N VAL A 392 3.73 17.50 -24.75
CA VAL A 392 2.84 18.32 -23.91
C VAL A 392 3.55 19.59 -23.43
N ALA A 393 4.84 19.52 -23.08
CA ALA A 393 5.64 20.68 -22.68
C ALA A 393 5.76 21.77 -23.76
N ARG A 394 5.54 21.44 -25.04
CA ARG A 394 5.57 22.39 -26.16
C ARG A 394 4.21 23.04 -26.45
N VAL A 395 3.13 22.57 -25.82
CA VAL A 395 1.77 23.09 -26.07
C VAL A 395 1.54 24.35 -25.22
N ALA A 396 1.49 25.51 -25.87
CA ALA A 396 1.35 26.81 -25.19
C ALA A 396 0.07 26.94 -24.33
N GLY A 397 -1.01 26.26 -24.73
CA GLY A 397 -2.29 26.25 -24.01
C GLY A 397 -2.34 25.31 -22.80
N SER A 398 -1.32 24.47 -22.59
CA SER A 398 -1.27 23.53 -21.46
C SER A 398 -0.59 24.16 -20.25
N HIS A 399 -1.34 24.33 -19.16
CA HIS A 399 -0.77 24.73 -17.87
C HIS A 399 0.27 23.71 -17.39
N THR A 400 -0.04 22.43 -17.52
CA THR A 400 0.88 21.34 -17.19
C THR A 400 2.17 21.46 -18.01
N GLY A 401 2.06 21.65 -19.32
CA GLY A 401 3.21 21.81 -20.22
C GLY A 401 4.14 22.95 -19.81
N ARG A 402 3.56 24.12 -19.45
CA ARG A 402 4.31 25.29 -18.98
C ARG A 402 5.18 24.99 -17.75
N HIS A 403 4.65 24.23 -16.79
CA HIS A 403 5.39 23.86 -15.57
C HIS A 403 6.31 22.66 -15.76
N LEU A 404 6.00 21.78 -16.71
CA LEU A 404 6.79 20.57 -17.00
C LEU A 404 8.07 20.89 -17.78
N ALA A 405 8.03 21.89 -18.67
CA ALA A 405 9.17 22.30 -19.50
C ALA A 405 10.47 22.58 -18.72
N PRO A 406 10.50 23.40 -17.65
CA PRO A 406 11.73 23.66 -16.89
C PRO A 406 12.25 22.40 -16.20
N VAL A 407 11.38 21.56 -15.65
CA VAL A 407 11.76 20.33 -14.94
C VAL A 407 12.40 19.30 -15.89
N LEU A 408 11.90 19.22 -17.13
CA LEU A 408 12.49 18.38 -18.18
C LEU A 408 13.88 18.91 -18.59
N ALA A 409 14.02 20.23 -18.74
CA ALA A 409 15.30 20.86 -19.09
C ALA A 409 16.37 20.62 -18.01
N GLU A 410 16.02 20.78 -16.73
CA GLU A 410 16.92 20.48 -15.60
C GLU A 410 17.34 19.01 -15.57
N SER A 411 16.40 18.10 -15.84
CA SER A 411 16.67 16.66 -15.84
C SER A 411 17.60 16.23 -16.98
N LEU A 412 17.50 16.89 -18.14
CA LEU A 412 18.42 16.69 -19.28
C LEU A 412 19.81 17.25 -18.97
N ALA A 413 19.88 18.45 -18.38
CA ALA A 413 21.14 19.09 -17.99
C ALA A 413 21.88 18.30 -16.90
N ALA A 414 21.16 17.62 -16.00
CA ALA A 414 21.75 16.78 -14.97
C ALA A 414 22.23 15.41 -15.47
N ALA A 415 21.84 14.99 -16.68
CA ALA A 415 22.16 13.69 -17.27
C ALA A 415 23.29 13.74 -18.31
N GLY A 416 23.63 14.92 -18.82
CA GLY A 416 24.84 15.19 -19.61
C GLY A 416 26.01 15.58 -18.71
#